data_AF-X1TQS6-F1
#
_entry.id   AF-X1TQS6-F1
#
_cell.length_a   1.000
_cell.length_b   1.000
_cell.length_c   1.000
_cell.angle_alpha   90.00
_cell.angle_beta   90.00
_cell.angle_gamma   90.00
#
_symmetry.space_group_name_H-M   'P 1'
#
loop_
_entity.id
_entity.type
_entity.pdbx_description
1 polymer ?
#
loop_
_entity_poly.entity_id
_entity_poly.type
_entity_poly.pdbx_seq_one_letter_code
_entity_poly.pdbx_strand_id
1 'polypeptide(L)'
;RAVARLSVLSELCLPLVKVGGTFIAMKGASAQEELEQGKTAIRVLGGEVAKVEQFLLPIEESERAIVFVEKKRKTPKKYPRKPGVPNKLPIE
;
A
#
# COMPACT_ATOMS: atom_id res chain seq x y z
N ARG A 1 3.07 -2.47 -15.92
CA ARG A 1 4.20 -2.18 -15.00
C ARG A 1 3.62 -1.83 -13.63
N ALA A 2 3.91 -2.62 -12.58
CA ALA A 2 3.55 -2.23 -11.21
C ALA A 2 4.38 -1.01 -10.79
N VAL A 3 3.74 -0.02 -10.14
CA VAL A 3 4.32 1.32 -9.92
C VAL A 3 5.43 1.30 -8.86
N ALA A 4 5.22 0.59 -7.75
CA ALA A 4 6.19 0.37 -6.67
C ALA A 4 5.68 -0.73 -5.70
N ARG A 5 6.54 -1.18 -4.78
CA ARG A 5 6.17 -2.09 -3.69
C ARG A 5 5.09 -1.50 -2.79
N LEU A 6 4.25 -2.33 -2.16
CA LEU A 6 3.18 -1.85 -1.28
C LEU A 6 3.69 -1.04 -0.09
N SER A 7 4.84 -1.42 0.48
CA SER A 7 5.55 -0.68 1.53
C SER A 7 5.82 0.77 1.14
N VAL A 8 6.41 0.97 -0.04
CA VAL A 8 6.74 2.28 -0.61
C VAL A 8 5.48 3.09 -0.92
N LEU A 9 4.50 2.48 -1.60
CA LEU A 9 3.24 3.17 -1.93
C LEU A 9 2.51 3.61 -0.67
N SER A 10 2.50 2.78 0.36
CA SER A 10 1.88 3.11 1.65
C SER A 10 2.51 4.38 2.23
N GLU A 11 3.83 4.52 2.22
CA GLU A 11 4.51 5.72 2.74
C GLU A 11 4.20 6.98 1.94
N LEU A 12 4.06 6.87 0.62
CA LEU A 12 3.75 8.01 -0.24
C LEU A 12 2.27 8.41 -0.19
N CYS A 13 1.37 7.43 -0.08
CA CYS A 13 -0.07 7.65 -0.22
C CYS A 13 -0.78 7.81 1.11
N LEU A 14 -0.48 7.00 2.14
CA LEU A 14 -1.20 7.08 3.42
C LEU A 14 -1.13 8.45 4.09
N PRO A 15 -0.01 9.21 4.10
CA PRO A 15 0.01 10.54 4.71
C PRO A 15 -1.01 11.51 4.11
N LEU A 16 -1.40 11.31 2.84
CA LEU A 16 -2.37 12.15 2.11
C LEU A 16 -3.82 11.80 2.47
N VAL A 17 -4.07 10.62 3.04
CA VAL A 17 -5.41 10.15 3.39
C VAL A 17 -5.82 10.68 4.76
N LYS A 18 -7.02 11.28 4.83
CA LYS A 18 -7.65 11.71 6.11
C LYS A 18 -7.94 10.50 7.00
N VAL A 19 -7.96 10.70 8.33
CA VAL A 19 -8.42 9.65 9.26
C VAL A 19 -9.88 9.32 8.95
N GLY A 20 -10.20 8.02 8.89
CA GLY A 20 -11.48 7.48 8.43
C GLY A 20 -11.61 7.38 6.89
N GLY A 21 -10.62 7.82 6.13
CA GLY A 21 -10.57 7.61 4.68
C GLY A 21 -9.93 6.27 4.29
N THR A 22 -9.91 5.99 2.99
CA THR A 22 -9.39 4.72 2.45
C THR A 22 -8.34 4.98 1.38
N PHE A 23 -7.21 4.28 1.51
CA PHE A 23 -6.19 4.14 0.47
C PHE A 23 -6.44 2.83 -0.29
N ILE A 24 -6.51 2.91 -1.62
CA ILE A 24 -6.74 1.74 -2.49
C ILE A 24 -5.51 1.55 -3.36
N ALA A 25 -4.86 0.38 -3.25
CA ALA A 25 -3.68 0.03 -4.03
C ALA A 25 -4.00 -1.09 -5.03
N MET A 26 -3.83 -0.80 -6.32
CA MET A 26 -3.92 -1.79 -7.40
C MET A 26 -2.58 -2.51 -7.58
N LYS A 27 -2.62 -3.84 -7.57
CA LYS A 27 -1.46 -4.74 -7.62
C LYS A 27 -1.65 -5.83 -8.68
N GLY A 28 -0.53 -6.45 -9.07
CA GLY A 28 -0.52 -7.62 -9.95
C GLY A 28 -0.49 -8.93 -9.16
N ALA A 29 -0.06 -10.01 -9.81
CA ALA A 29 0.05 -11.35 -9.24
C ALA A 29 0.81 -11.41 -7.89
N SER A 30 1.87 -10.61 -7.72
CA SER A 30 2.67 -10.56 -6.47
C SER A 30 2.00 -9.84 -5.29
N ALA A 31 0.71 -9.53 -5.37
CA ALA A 31 0.01 -8.75 -4.36
C ALA A 31 0.09 -9.34 -2.94
N GLN A 32 0.00 -10.66 -2.81
CA GLN A 32 -0.01 -11.31 -1.51
C GLN A 32 1.36 -11.20 -0.82
N GLU A 33 2.45 -11.47 -1.53
CA GLU A 33 3.81 -11.34 -1.01
C GLU A 33 4.12 -9.89 -0.63
N GLU A 34 3.76 -8.94 -1.51
CA GLU A 34 3.91 -7.52 -1.22
C GLU A 34 3.05 -7.04 -0.06
N LEU A 35 1.89 -7.66 0.17
CA LEU A 35 1.04 -7.36 1.31
C LEU A 35 1.71 -7.76 2.61
N GLU A 36 2.25 -8.97 2.68
CA GLU A 36 2.97 -9.45 3.87
C GLU A 36 4.14 -8.53 4.22
N GLN A 37 4.94 -8.14 3.22
CA GLN A 37 6.03 -7.16 3.39
C GLN A 37 5.49 -5.76 3.74
N GLY A 38 4.36 -5.33 3.15
CA GLY A 38 3.81 -3.99 3.34
C GLY A 38 3.03 -3.77 4.65
N LYS A 39 2.65 -4.84 5.37
CA LYS A 39 1.85 -4.76 6.60
C LYS A 39 2.48 -3.87 7.67
N THR A 40 3.79 -3.97 7.86
CA THR A 40 4.51 -3.14 8.82
C THR A 40 4.41 -1.65 8.45
N ALA A 41 4.64 -1.31 7.18
CA ALA A 41 4.50 0.05 6.68
C ALA A 41 3.10 0.61 6.95
N ILE A 42 2.08 -0.14 6.54
CA ILE A 42 0.67 0.23 6.67
C ILE A 42 0.36 0.56 8.13
N ARG A 43 0.73 -0.33 9.06
CA ARG A 43 0.49 -0.16 10.50
C ARG A 43 1.23 1.06 11.07
N VAL A 44 2.49 1.25 10.72
CA VAL A 44 3.34 2.38 11.16
C VAL A 44 2.79 3.72 10.68
N LEU A 45 2.22 3.74 9.47
CA LEU A 45 1.66 4.92 8.83
C LEU A 45 0.21 5.22 9.24
N GLY A 46 -0.34 4.40 10.15
CA GLY A 46 -1.67 4.56 10.73
C GLY A 46 -2.80 3.95 9.90
N GLY A 47 -2.47 3.09 8.93
CA GLY A 47 -3.42 2.32 8.14
C GLY A 47 -3.67 0.91 8.71
N GLU A 48 -4.73 0.28 8.23
CA GLU A 48 -5.10 -1.10 8.50
C GLU A 48 -5.70 -1.72 7.23
N VAL A 49 -5.30 -2.95 6.89
CA VAL A 49 -5.83 -3.64 5.70
C VAL A 49 -7.25 -4.09 6.00
N ALA A 50 -8.23 -3.56 5.25
CA ALA A 50 -9.63 -3.89 5.43
C ALA A 50 -10.07 -5.04 4.51
N LYS A 51 -9.60 -5.04 3.26
CA LYS A 51 -9.99 -6.03 2.25
C LYS A 51 -8.91 -6.18 1.18
N VAL A 52 -8.81 -7.38 0.62
CA VAL A 52 -8.06 -7.66 -0.61
C VAL A 52 -8.99 -8.37 -1.57
N GLU A 53 -9.14 -7.84 -2.77
CA GLU A 53 -9.93 -8.44 -3.84
C GLU A 53 -8.98 -8.90 -4.94
N GLN A 54 -8.99 -10.19 -5.25
CA GLN A 54 -8.22 -10.77 -6.35
C GLN A 54 -9.16 -11.10 -7.50
N PHE A 55 -8.73 -10.82 -8.73
CA PHE A 55 -9.51 -11.08 -9.94
C PHE A 55 -8.59 -11.23 -11.16
N LEU A 56 -9.14 -11.79 -12.23
CA LEU A 56 -8.48 -11.86 -13.53
C LEU A 56 -8.95 -10.70 -14.41
N LEU A 57 -8.04 -10.07 -15.14
CA LEU A 57 -8.44 -9.10 -16.15
C LEU A 57 -9.18 -9.78 -17.28
N PRO A 58 -10.24 -9.15 -17.83
CA PRO A 58 -10.86 -9.62 -19.06
C PRO A 58 -9.82 -9.72 -20.20
N ILE A 59 -9.96 -10.72 -21.06
CA ILE A 59 -9.14 -10.96 -22.27
C ILE A 59 -7.72 -11.42 -21.98
N GLU A 60 -6.96 -10.67 -21.17
CA GLU A 60 -5.56 -10.99 -20.86
C GLU A 60 -5.45 -12.14 -19.83
N GLU A 61 -6.52 -12.41 -19.08
CA GLU A 61 -6.59 -13.39 -17.98
C GLU A 61 -5.46 -13.24 -16.95
N SER A 62 -4.91 -12.03 -16.84
CA SER A 62 -3.79 -11.76 -15.97
C SER A 62 -4.28 -11.42 -14.55
N GLU A 63 -3.62 -11.99 -13.55
CA GLU A 63 -3.99 -11.77 -12.15
C GLU A 63 -3.77 -10.32 -11.71
N ARG A 64 -4.79 -9.76 -11.06
CA ARG A 64 -4.76 -8.46 -10.41
C ARG A 64 -5.35 -8.57 -9.01
N ALA A 65 -4.93 -7.64 -8.17
CA ALA A 65 -5.49 -7.47 -6.85
C ALA A 65 -5.75 -5.99 -6.53
N ILE A 66 -6.78 -5.73 -5.75
CA ILE A 66 -7.05 -4.43 -5.14
C ILE A 66 -6.95 -4.58 -3.63
N VAL A 67 -6.04 -3.84 -3.02
CA VAL A 67 -5.84 -3.80 -1.57
C VAL A 67 -6.48 -2.53 -1.01
N PHE A 68 -7.44 -2.70 -0.10
CA PHE A 68 -8.11 -1.62 0.61
C PHE A 68 -7.47 -1.43 1.98
N VAL A 69 -6.96 -0.23 2.24
CA VAL A 69 -6.31 0.15 3.50
C VAL A 69 -7.06 1.33 4.12
N GLU A 70 -7.69 1.10 5.26
CA GLU A 70 -8.39 2.14 6.01
C GLU A 70 -7.42 2.94 6.87
N LYS A 71 -7.57 4.26 6.88
CA LYS A 71 -6.76 5.17 7.68
C LYS A 71 -7.32 5.32 9.09
N LYS A 72 -6.88 4.48 10.02
CA LYS A 72 -7.36 4.45 11.41
C LYS A 72 -6.77 5.55 12.29
N ARG A 73 -5.52 5.94 12.05
CA ARG A 73 -4.78 6.88 12.93
C ARG A 73 -4.02 7.90 12.09
N LYS A 74 -3.68 9.06 12.67
CA LYS A 74 -2.84 10.06 12.00
C LYS A 74 -1.46 9.47 11.71
N THR A 75 -0.92 9.78 10.52
CA THR A 75 0.45 9.37 10.17
C THR A 75 1.45 10.19 10.99
N PRO A 76 2.50 9.57 11.57
CA PRO A 76 3.54 10.29 12.28
C PRO A 76 4.22 11.35 11.39
N LYS A 77 4.56 12.52 11.96
CA LYS A 77 5.14 13.67 11.21
C LYS A 77 6.48 13.39 10.52
N LYS A 78 7.16 12.29 10.88
CA LYS A 78 8.40 11.85 10.23
C LYS A 78 8.19 11.24 8.83
N TYR A 79 6.94 11.02 8.43
CA TYR A 79 6.57 10.48 7.12
C TYR A 79 5.79 11.51 6.29
N PRO A 80 5.94 11.48 4.95
CA PRO A 80 6.89 10.65 4.20
C PRO A 80 8.34 11.07 4.47
N ARG A 81 9.28 10.11 4.43
CA ARG A 81 10.72 10.42 4.51
C ARG A 81 11.16 11.17 3.25
N LYS A 82 12.39 11.72 3.30
CA LYS A 82 12.98 12.46 2.18
C LYS A 82 12.85 11.70 0.85
N PRO A 83 12.64 12.38 -0.29
CA PRO A 83 12.52 11.76 -1.60
C PRO A 83 13.65 10.75 -1.87
N GLY A 84 13.28 9.59 -2.42
CA GLY A 84 14.21 8.48 -2.69
C GLY A 84 14.49 7.55 -1.51
N VAL A 85 14.31 7.98 -0.26
CA VAL A 85 14.47 7.10 0.92
C VAL A 85 13.42 5.97 0.96
N PRO A 86 12.13 6.20 0.66
CA PRO A 86 11.14 5.13 0.62
C PRO A 86 11.52 3.99 -0.32
N ASN A 87 12.10 4.32 -1.49
CA ASN A 87 12.54 3.32 -2.48
C ASN A 87 13.82 2.59 -2.08
N LYS A 88 14.79 3.29 -1.47
CA LYS A 88 16.10 2.73 -1.08
C LYS A 88 16.03 1.88 0.19
N LEU A 89 15.22 2.31 1.15
CA LEU A 89 15.05 1.67 2.45
C LEU A 89 13.56 1.58 2.79
N PRO A 90 12.81 0.67 2.13
CA PRO A 90 11.39 0.46 2.41
C PRO A 90 11.12 0.10 3.88
N ILE A 91 9.91 0.39 4.35
CA ILE A 91 9.43 -0.05 5.67
C ILE A 91 8.75 -1.39 5.43
N GLU A 92 9.35 -2.51 5.83
CA GLU A 92 8.81 -3.86 5.64
C GLU A 92 8.86 -4.63 6.96
#